data_AF-A0A7H4PGA1-F1
#
_entry.id   AF-A0A7H4PGA1-F1
#
_cell.length_a   1.000
_cell.length_b   1.000
_cell.length_c   1.000
_cell.angle_alpha   90.00
_cell.angle_beta   90.00
_cell.angle_gamma   90.00
#
_symmetry.space_group_name_H-M   'P 1'
#
loop_
_entity.id
_entity.type
_entity.pdbx_description
1 polymer ?
#
loop_
_entity_poly.entity_id
_entity_poly.type
_entity_poly.pdbx_seq_one_letter_code
_entity_poly.pdbx_strand_id
1 'polypeptide(L)' 'MGPLTWNEKGDLKGFEFGVFTWHANGTATDAK' A
#
# COMPACT_ATOMS: atom_id res chain seq x y z
N MET A 1 -7.44 2.95 -3.69
CA MET A 1 -7.47 4.00 -2.64
C MET A 1 -8.85 4.65 -2.69
N GLY A 2 -9.76 4.22 -1.81
CA GLY A 2 -11.11 4.78 -1.68
C GLY A 2 -11.10 6.13 -0.97
N PRO A 3 -12.13 6.48 -0.17
CA PRO A 3 -12.16 7.76 0.55
C PRO A 3 -10.95 7.88 1.47
N LEU A 4 -10.19 8.94 1.29
CA LEU A 4 -8.99 9.23 2.07
C LEU A 4 -9.37 10.04 3.31
N THR A 5 -8.74 9.71 4.44
CA THR A 5 -8.90 10.45 5.68
C THR A 5 -7.54 10.71 6.30
N TRP A 6 -7.42 11.84 6.98
CA TRP A 6 -6.13 12.32 7.50
C TRP A 6 -6.19 12.54 9.01
N ASN A 7 -5.04 12.41 9.67
CA ASN A 7 -4.85 12.87 11.04
C ASN A 7 -4.50 14.37 11.06
N GLU A 8 -4.43 14.95 12.25
CA GLU A 8 -4.15 16.39 12.44
C GLU A 8 -2.76 16.81 11.96
N LYS A 9 -1.84 15.85 11.80
CA LYS A 9 -0.47 16.07 11.30
C LYS A 9 -0.37 15.92 9.78
N GLY A 10 -1.45 15.52 9.10
CA GLY A 10 -1.50 15.32 7.65
C GLY A 10 -1.17 13.91 7.18
N ASP A 11 -1.04 12.93 8.08
CA ASP A 11 -0.81 11.53 7.70
C ASP A 11 -2.11 10.85 7.28
N LEU A 12 -2.03 9.95 6.30
CA LEU A 12 -3.15 9.10 5.91
C LEU A 12 -3.51 8.14 7.05
N LYS A 13 -4.76 8.17 7.48
CA LYS A 13 -5.32 7.19 8.42
C LYS A 13 -5.73 5.93 7.66
N GLY A 14 -5.37 4.76 8.20
CA GLY A 14 -5.78 3.46 7.64
C GLY A 14 -5.08 3.09 6.33
N PHE A 15 -3.90 3.65 6.06
CA PHE A 15 -3.06 3.21 4.95
C PHE A 15 -2.25 1.98 5.36
N GLU A 16 -2.37 0.89 4.60
CA GLU A 16 -1.61 -0.34 4.79
C GLU A 16 -0.81 -0.64 3.52
N PHE A 17 0.44 -1.06 3.69
CA PHE A 17 1.26 -1.58 2.60
C PHE A 17 0.99 -3.08 2.46
N GLY A 18 0.69 -3.52 1.24
CA GLY A 18 0.69 -4.95 0.92
C GLY A 18 2.11 -5.51 0.85
N VAL A 19 2.26 -6.81 1.09
CA VAL A 19 3.53 -7.53 0.88
C VAL A 19 3.45 -8.21 -0.48
N PHE A 20 4.49 -8.04 -1.31
CA PHE A 20 4.51 -8.56 -2.66
C PHE A 20 5.83 -9.28 -2.97
N THR A 21 5.73 -10.37 -3.73
CA THR A 21 6.89 -11.05 -4.33
C THR A 21 7.24 -10.35 -5.63
N TRP A 22 8.51 -9.94 -5.74
CA TRP A 22 9.05 -9.27 -6.92
C TRP A 22 9.54 -10.28 -7.97
N HIS A 23 9.26 -9.99 -9.24
CA HIS A 23 9.68 -10.81 -10.37
C HIS A 23 10.71 -10.10 -11.24
N ALA A 24 11.59 -10.85 -11.89
CA ALA A 24 12.63 -10.29 -12.76
C ALA A 24 12.08 -9.46 -13.93
N ASN A 25 10.83 -9.72 -14.34
CA ASN A 25 10.14 -8.97 -15.38
C ASN A 25 9.57 -7.61 -14.90
N GLY A 26 9.81 -7.23 -13.64
CA GLY A 26 9.35 -5.98 -13.05
C GLY A 26 7.89 -6.00 -12.59
N THR A 27 7.25 -7.16 -12.59
CA THR A 27 5.91 -7.33 -12.01
C THR A 27 5.99 -7.75 -10.55
N ALA A 28 4.89 -7.56 -9.83
CA ALA A 28 4.75 -7.98 -8.46
C ALA A 28 3.44 -8.76 -8.31
N THR A 29 3.45 -9.80 -7.49
CA THR A 29 2.26 -10.58 -7.10
C THR A 29 2.16 -10.62 -5.59
N ASP A 30 0.95 -10.74 -5.04
CA ASP A 30 0.75 -10.83 -3.59
C ASP A 30 1.66 -11.92 -2.99
N ALA A 31 2.44 -11.53 -1.98
CA ALA A 31 3.22 -12.47 -1.19
C ALA A 31 2.25 -13.16 -0.24
N LYS A 32 1.78 -14.34 -0.65
CA LYS A 32 0.85 -15.16 0.13
C LYS A 32 1.50 -15.71 1.39
#